data_AF-A0A7S2EID3-F1
#
_entry.id   AF-A0A7S2EID3-F1
#
_cell.length_a   1.000
_cell.length_b   1.000
_cell.length_c   1.000
_cell.angle_alpha   90.00
_cell.angle_beta   90.00
_cell.angle_gamma   90.00
#
_symmetry.space_group_name_H-M   'P 1'
#
loop_
_entity.id
_entity.type
_entity.pdbx_description
1 polymer ?
#
loop_
_entity_poly.entity_id
_entity_poly.type
_entity_poly.pdbx_seq_one_letter_code
_entity_poly.pdbx_strand_id
1 'polypeptide(L)'
;AMSASAAASSSEGGVGGGGNGTGDPEGSEATGVTIHGFLGTFHSDLYRSPLSDKDASVISIAPSSFSTGMFSWFPLYFPLREPLRVPRGADLRACVWRRTECGAMGG
;
A
#
# COMPACT_ATOMS: atom_id res chain seq x y z
N ALA A 1 -9.88 4.65 -10.55
CA ALA A 1 -8.72 3.72 -10.56
C ALA A 1 -8.49 3.22 -9.14
N MET A 2 -8.25 1.92 -8.94
CA MET A 2 -7.89 1.39 -7.62
C MET A 2 -6.41 1.66 -7.38
N SER A 3 -6.07 2.31 -6.26
CA SER A 3 -4.68 2.53 -5.85
C SER A 3 -4.36 1.58 -4.70
N ALA A 4 -3.20 0.93 -4.75
CA ALA A 4 -2.72 0.05 -3.70
C ALA A 4 -1.40 0.61 -3.16
N SER A 5 -1.31 0.78 -1.84
CA SER A 5 -0.07 1.13 -1.15
C SER A 5 0.40 -0.05 -0.31
N ALA A 6 1.67 -0.41 -0.38
CA ALA A 6 2.23 -1.48 0.45
C ALA A 6 2.27 -1.04 1.93
N ALA A 7 1.86 -1.93 2.83
CA ALA A 7 2.08 -1.75 4.25
C ALA A 7 3.46 -2.36 4.60
N ALA A 8 4.45 -1.49 4.80
CA ALA A 8 5.81 -1.85 5.16
C ALA A 8 6.10 -1.47 6.61
N SER A 9 6.84 -2.31 7.33
CA SER A 9 7.46 -1.92 8.60
C SER A 9 8.98 -1.96 8.46
N SER A 10 9.65 -0.95 9.02
CA SER A 10 11.10 -0.88 9.11
C SER A 10 11.53 -1.68 10.34
N SER A 11 12.35 -2.71 10.16
CA SER A 11 12.92 -3.46 11.29
C SER A 11 14.32 -2.91 11.58
N GLU A 12 14.48 -2.14 12.66
CA GLU A 12 15.80 -1.77 13.19
C GLU A 12 16.30 -2.91 14.07
N GLY A 13 17.24 -3.71 13.56
CA GLY A 13 17.90 -4.76 14.32
C GLY A 13 19.21 -4.26 14.90
N GLY A 14 19.19 -3.70 16.11
CA GLY A 14 20.40 -3.27 16.82
C GLY A 14 20.96 -4.37 17.72
N VAL A 15 22.11 -4.94 17.36
CA VAL A 15 22.97 -5.72 18.28
C VAL A 15 24.37 -5.11 18.23
N GLY A 16 24.83 -4.59 19.37
CA GLY A 16 26.14 -3.95 19.51
C GLY A 16 27.31 -4.95 19.58
N GLY A 17 28.48 -4.52 19.12
CA GLY A 17 29.77 -5.20 19.30
C GLY A 17 30.93 -4.33 18.81
N GLY A 18 31.84 -3.97 19.70
CA GLY A 18 33.00 -3.13 19.40
C GLY A 18 34.10 -3.83 18.59
N GLY A 19 34.82 -3.05 17.76
CA GLY A 19 36.00 -3.47 17.03
C GLY A 19 36.69 -2.28 16.37
N ASN A 20 37.98 -2.14 16.62
CA ASN A 20 38.84 -1.02 16.20
C ASN A 20 39.54 -1.38 14.87
N GLY A 21 39.59 -0.48 13.88
CA GLY A 21 40.52 -0.62 12.74
C GLY A 21 40.00 -0.19 11.36
N THR A 22 40.66 0.85 10.81
CA THR A 22 40.80 1.25 9.39
C THR A 22 39.53 1.52 8.58
N GLY A 23 39.31 2.80 8.25
CA GLY A 23 38.16 3.30 7.50
C GLY A 23 38.17 2.91 6.02
N ASP A 24 37.18 2.11 5.65
CA ASP A 24 36.62 2.03 4.30
C ASP A 24 35.58 3.16 4.11
N PRO A 25 35.43 3.74 2.90
CA PRO A 25 34.44 4.78 2.64
C PRO A 25 33.01 4.20 2.66
N GLU A 26 32.32 4.46 3.76
CA GLU A 26 30.87 4.73 3.87
C GLU A 26 29.97 4.06 2.81
N GLY A 27 29.90 2.73 2.83
CA GLY A 27 28.80 2.00 2.19
C GLY A 27 27.54 2.21 3.00
N SER A 28 26.72 3.20 2.60
CA SER A 28 25.47 3.56 3.27
C SER A 28 24.68 2.31 3.67
N GLU A 29 24.41 2.13 4.96
CA GLU A 29 23.62 1.02 5.48
C GLU A 29 22.21 1.07 4.87
N ALA A 30 22.01 0.32 3.79
CA ALA A 30 20.78 0.32 3.03
C ALA A 30 19.75 -0.54 3.76
N THR A 31 19.02 0.07 4.69
CA THR A 31 17.94 -0.63 5.41
C THR A 31 16.83 -1.03 4.44
N GLY A 32 16.72 -2.34 4.19
CA GLY A 32 15.60 -2.92 3.47
C GLY A 32 14.33 -2.88 4.31
N VAL A 33 13.16 -3.00 3.66
CA VAL A 33 11.85 -3.01 4.31
C VAL A 33 11.25 -4.42 4.32
N THR A 34 10.42 -4.73 5.32
CA THR A 34 9.62 -5.95 5.32
C THR A 34 8.17 -5.61 4.99
N ILE A 35 7.61 -6.25 3.97
CA ILE A 35 6.24 -6.04 3.51
C ILE A 35 5.37 -7.19 4.00
N HIS A 36 4.26 -6.85 4.65
CA HIS A 36 3.32 -7.84 5.18
C HIS A 36 2.06 -7.96 4.32
N GLY A 37 1.77 -6.97 3.48
CA GLY A 37 0.55 -6.92 2.69
C GLY A 37 0.35 -5.61 1.96
N PHE A 38 -0.79 -5.49 1.30
CA PHE A 38 -1.21 -4.30 0.57
C PHE A 38 -2.47 -3.70 1.19
N LEU A 39 -2.50 -2.37 1.26
CA LEU A 39 -3.68 -1.62 1.65
C LEU A 39 -4.50 -1.27 0.40
N GLY A 40 -5.77 -1.64 0.42
CA GLY A 40 -6.78 -1.26 -0.56
C GLY A 40 -7.58 -0.07 -0.08
N THR A 41 -7.59 1.01 -0.86
CA THR A 41 -8.45 2.17 -0.67
C THR A 41 -9.20 2.47 -1.96
N PHE A 42 -10.21 3.34 -1.91
CA PHE A 42 -10.94 3.74 -3.10
C PHE A 42 -11.29 5.22 -3.08
N HIS A 43 -11.59 5.70 -4.29
CA HIS A 43 -12.14 7.02 -4.57
C HIS A 43 -13.23 6.83 -5.62
N SER A 44 -14.37 7.49 -5.43
CA SER A 44 -15.47 7.48 -6.39
C SER A 44 -16.08 8.87 -6.54
N ASP A 45 -16.24 9.30 -7.80
CA ASP A 45 -17.10 10.41 -8.17
C ASP A 45 -18.55 9.92 -8.13
N LEU A 46 -19.41 10.57 -7.36
CA LEU A 46 -20.84 10.25 -7.27
C LEU A 46 -21.64 11.10 -8.25
N TYR A 47 -21.32 12.40 -8.31
CA TYR A 47 -21.99 13.35 -9.20
C TYR A 47 -21.09 14.55 -9.47
N ARG A 48 -21.10 15.07 -10.71
CA ARG A 48 -20.41 16.30 -11.09
C ARG A 48 -21.41 17.27 -11.69
N SER A 49 -21.50 18.47 -11.12
CA SER A 49 -22.38 19.51 -11.63
C SER A 49 -21.83 20.11 -12.93
N PRO A 50 -22.63 20.27 -14.00
CA PRO A 50 -22.19 20.92 -15.24
C PRO A 50 -22.03 22.44 -15.11
N LEU A 51 -22.50 23.03 -14.01
CA LEU A 51 -22.47 24.48 -13.77
C LEU A 51 -21.25 24.93 -12.95
N SER A 52 -20.47 23.98 -12.41
CA SER A 52 -19.28 24.25 -11.60
C SER A 52 -18.40 23.00 -11.56
N ASP A 53 -17.21 23.07 -12.15
CA ASP A 53 -16.19 22.02 -12.08
C ASP A 53 -15.69 21.78 -10.64
N LYS A 54 -15.97 22.72 -9.72
CA LYS A 54 -15.52 22.65 -8.32
C LYS A 54 -16.46 21.88 -7.40
N ASP A 55 -17.68 21.59 -7.82
CA ASP A 55 -18.71 20.96 -6.98
C ASP A 55 -18.94 19.49 -7.37
N ALA A 56 -17.86 18.71 -7.38
CA ALA A 56 -17.97 17.26 -7.51
C ALA A 56 -18.30 16.63 -6.15
N SER A 57 -19.41 15.89 -6.08
CA SER A 57 -19.75 15.05 -4.94
C SER A 57 -18.92 13.77 -5.02
N VAL A 58 -18.01 13.57 -4.07
CA VAL A 58 -17.07 12.44 -4.06
C VAL A 58 -17.10 11.70 -2.74
N ILE A 59 -16.76 10.41 -2.79
CA ILE A 59 -16.59 9.55 -1.62
C ILE A 59 -15.25 8.83 -1.71
N SER A 60 -14.41 8.97 -0.69
CA SER A 60 -13.05 8.42 -0.74
C SER A 60 -12.47 8.16 0.64
N ILE A 61 -11.77 7.01 0.75
CA ILE A 61 -10.94 6.64 1.90
C ILE A 61 -9.44 6.66 1.55
N ALA A 62 -9.09 7.07 0.32
CA ALA A 62 -7.70 7.23 -0.08
C ALA A 62 -7.04 8.37 0.72
N PRO A 63 -5.82 8.20 1.26
CA PRO A 63 -5.19 9.20 2.13
C PRO A 63 -5.06 10.60 1.50
N SER A 64 -4.84 10.67 0.19
CA SER A 64 -4.70 11.94 -0.53
C SER A 64 -6.02 12.68 -0.80
N SER A 65 -7.15 11.99 -0.68
CA SER A 65 -8.49 12.55 -0.97
C SER A 65 -9.52 12.09 0.06
N PHE A 66 -9.13 11.98 1.33
CA PHE A 66 -9.99 11.42 2.38
C PHE A 66 -11.23 12.30 2.64
N SER A 67 -12.42 11.70 2.60
CA SER A 67 -13.67 12.43 2.90
C SER A 67 -13.92 12.48 4.41
N THR A 68 -13.83 13.67 5.00
CA THR A 68 -14.08 13.91 6.43
C THR A 68 -15.51 13.53 6.82
N GLY A 69 -15.68 12.89 7.97
CA GLY A 69 -17.01 12.53 8.50
C GLY A 69 -17.56 11.19 7.99
N MET A 70 -16.81 10.47 7.14
CA MET A 70 -17.17 9.14 6.69
C MET A 70 -16.44 8.08 7.53
N PHE A 71 -17.14 7.49 8.50
CA PHE A 71 -16.58 6.48 9.42
C PHE A 71 -17.02 5.04 9.13
N SER A 72 -17.80 4.82 8.06
CA SER A 72 -18.39 3.52 7.72
C SER A 72 -17.49 2.62 6.84
N TRP A 73 -16.44 3.17 6.25
CA TRP A 73 -15.56 2.45 5.31
C TRP A 73 -14.13 2.41 5.84
N PHE A 74 -13.72 1.27 6.36
CA PHE A 74 -12.32 1.03 6.72
C PHE A 74 -11.51 0.59 5.50
N PRO A 75 -10.20 0.89 5.45
CA PRO A 75 -9.32 0.34 4.42
C PRO A 75 -9.31 -1.19 4.41
N LEU A 76 -9.21 -1.77 3.22
CA LEU A 76 -9.08 -3.22 3.05
C LEU A 76 -7.61 -3.62 3.18
N TYR A 77 -7.33 -4.72 3.89
CA TYR A 77 -5.98 -5.26 3.99
C TYR A 77 -5.87 -6.59 3.23
N PHE A 78 -4.94 -6.66 2.27
CA PHE A 78 -4.59 -7.86 1.53
C PHE A 78 -3.26 -8.43 2.06
N PRO A 79 -3.31 -9.39 3.00
CA PRO A 79 -2.10 -9.96 3.58
C PRO A 79 -1.32 -10.79 2.56
N LEU A 80 0.01 -10.76 2.68
CA LEU A 80 0.86 -11.79 2.12
C LEU A 80 0.86 -13.01 3.04
N ARG A 81 0.96 -14.21 2.47
CA ARG A 81 1.08 -15.44 3.25
C ARG A 81 2.35 -15.45 4.10
N GLU A 82 3.44 -14.94 3.54
CA GLU A 82 4.73 -14.82 4.19
C GLU A 82 5.23 -13.38 4.01
N PRO A 83 5.81 -12.75 5.06
CA PRO A 83 6.39 -11.43 4.93
C PRO A 83 7.52 -11.41 3.89
N LEU A 84 7.55 -10.37 3.06
CA LEU A 84 8.53 -10.21 2.00
C LEU A 84 9.60 -9.18 2.39
N ARG A 85 10.87 -9.59 2.51
CA ARG A 85 11.99 -8.67 2.69
C ARG A 85 12.39 -8.07 1.35
N VAL A 86 12.43 -6.74 1.27
CA VAL A 86 12.71 -5.97 0.06
C VAL A 86 13.95 -5.12 0.29
N PRO A 87 15.05 -5.36 -0.46
CA PRO A 87 16.22 -4.49 -0.41
C PRO A 87 15.90 -3.06 -0.86
N ARG A 88 16.69 -2.09 -0.39
CA ARG A 88 16.58 -0.71 -0.87
C ARG A 88 16.82 -0.64 -2.38
N GLY A 89 15.98 0.10 -3.08
CA GLY A 89 16.09 0.30 -4.54
C GLY A 89 15.58 -0.86 -5.39
N ALA A 90 15.02 -1.91 -4.78
CA ALA A 90 14.35 -2.98 -5.52
C ALA A 90 12.94 -2.55 -5.95
N ASP A 91 12.53 -2.99 -7.14
CA ASP A 91 11.18 -2.78 -7.66
C ASP A 91 10.21 -3.87 -7.20
N LEU A 92 8.98 -3.46 -6.89
CA LEU A 92 7.92 -4.36 -6.46
C LEU A 92 6.81 -4.42 -7.50
N ARG A 93 6.44 -5.64 -7.89
CA ARG A 93 5.35 -5.90 -8.83
C ARG A 93 4.25 -6.73 -8.15
N ALA A 94 3.06 -6.16 -8.04
CA ALA A 94 1.87 -6.85 -7.59
C ALA A 94 0.91 -7.08 -8.77
N CYS A 95 0.31 -8.26 -8.85
CA CYS A 95 -0.72 -8.59 -9.84
C CYS A 95 -2.02 -8.91 -9.11
N VAL A 96 -3.12 -8.25 -9.48
CA VAL A 96 -4.44 -8.41 -8.86
C VAL A 96 -5.44 -8.79 -9.93
N TRP A 97 -6.21 -9.85 -9.69
CA TRP A 97 -7.26 -10.32 -10.62
C TRP A 97 -8.62 -10.25 -9.94
N ARG A 98 -9.58 -9.59 -10.58
CA ARG A 98 -11.00 -9.66 -10.20
C ARG A 98 -11.64 -10.82 -10.96
N ARG A 99 -11.93 -11.92 -10.27
CA ARG A 99 -12.60 -13.09 -10.85
C ARG A 99 -14.11 -12.94 -10.68
N THR A 100 -14.85 -13.34 -11.71
CA THR A 100 -16.31 -13.49 -11.68
C THR A 100 -16.63 -14.87 -12.22
N GLU A 101 -17.40 -15.65 -11.48
CA GLU A 101 -18.02 -16.86 -12.02
C GLU A 101 -19.44 -16.54 -12.46
N CYS A 102 -19.82 -17.01 -13.64
CA CYS A 102 -21.22 -17.11 -14.00
C CYS A 102 -21.66 -18.48 -13.51
N GLY A 103 -22.61 -18.54 -12.58
CA GLY A 103 -23.14 -19.80 -12.04
C GLY A 103 -23.81 -20.60 -13.15
N ALA A 104 -23.06 -21.43 -13.86
CA ALA A 104 -23.64 -22.46 -14.69
C ALA A 104 -24.24 -23.52 -13.76
N MET A 105 -25.56 -23.62 -13.80
CA MET A 105 -26.37 -24.63 -13.10
C MET A 105 -25.75 -26.02 -13.30
N GLY A 106 -25.38 -26.67 -12.20
CA GLY A 106 -24.96 -28.06 -12.18
C GLY A 106 -26.17 -28.99 -12.26
N GLY A 107 -26.12 -29.87 -13.26
CA GLY A 107 -26.70 -31.22 -13.41
C GLY A 107 -27.85 -31.67 -12.53
#